data_AF-A0A0D6AAW4-F1
#
_entry.id   AF-A0A0D6AAW4-F1
#
_cell.length_a   1.000
_cell.length_b   1.000
_cell.length_c   1.000
_cell.angle_alpha   90.00
_cell.angle_beta   90.00
_cell.angle_gamma   90.00
#
_symmetry.space_group_name_H-M   'P 1'
#
loop_
_entity.id
_entity.type
_entity.pdbx_description
1 polymer ?
#
loop_
_entity_poly.entity_id
_entity_poly.type
_entity_poly.pdbx_seq_one_letter_code
_entity_poly.pdbx_strand_id
1 'polypeptide(L)'
;MDKLRTVSDTKRNFYQHHNRPINSIYRRVVEELMVEMHLLSVNVDFRSDPVYYLGVCQSFNQFMNGYTPESDKESIFRALCQSMGDNPDEYRYKSDTLLNFATQKSPQDLINWLLSPDNDNGMDAVADHWRYALDNPNFKYSRLFAIGFYSLLEKSDSEIVKDETKFSELIKPLTDKLNLPIDKLKKDLELYRSNIEKMTQMLIVLADTLEASKKKRLEKN
;
A
#
# COMPACT_ATOMS: atom_id res chain seq x y z
N MET A 1 -9.65 -14.80 -27.61
CA MET A 1 -10.18 -14.32 -26.32
C MET A 1 -9.16 -14.68 -25.27
N ASP A 2 -8.44 -13.70 -24.73
CA ASP A 2 -7.59 -13.97 -23.57
C ASP A 2 -8.48 -14.43 -22.41
N LYS A 3 -8.13 -15.56 -21.83
CA LYS A 3 -8.84 -16.11 -20.69
C LYS A 3 -8.65 -15.15 -19.52
N LEU A 4 -9.74 -14.53 -19.04
CA LEU A 4 -9.74 -13.74 -17.82
C LEU A 4 -9.11 -14.57 -16.70
N ARG A 5 -8.01 -14.05 -16.16
CA ARG A 5 -7.22 -14.73 -15.14
C ARG A 5 -8.03 -14.82 -13.85
N THR A 6 -8.00 -15.98 -13.18
CA THR A 6 -8.67 -16.16 -11.89
C THR A 6 -7.75 -15.84 -10.72
N VAL A 7 -8.32 -15.62 -9.54
CA VAL A 7 -7.56 -15.52 -8.28
C VAL A 7 -6.67 -16.75 -8.09
N SER A 8 -7.16 -17.95 -8.43
CA SER A 8 -6.38 -19.19 -8.33
C SER A 8 -5.18 -19.20 -9.28
N ASP A 9 -5.32 -18.65 -10.48
CA ASP A 9 -4.20 -18.50 -11.43
C ASP A 9 -3.18 -17.46 -10.93
N THR A 10 -3.63 -16.38 -10.27
CA THR A 10 -2.75 -15.42 -9.59
C THR A 10 -1.97 -16.08 -8.46
N LYS A 11 -2.63 -16.79 -7.54
CA LYS A 11 -1.97 -17.53 -6.46
C LYS A 11 -0.98 -18.57 -6.99
N ARG A 12 -1.35 -19.32 -8.03
CA ARG A 12 -0.44 -20.30 -8.65
C ARG A 12 0.83 -19.63 -9.18
N ASN A 13 0.69 -18.50 -9.87
CA ASN A 13 1.83 -17.78 -10.43
C ASN A 13 2.73 -17.16 -9.35
N PHE A 14 2.14 -16.68 -8.25
CA PHE A 14 2.93 -16.24 -7.09
C PHE A 14 3.88 -17.34 -6.61
N TYR A 15 3.37 -18.56 -6.42
CA TYR A 15 4.20 -19.69 -5.97
C TYR A 15 5.16 -20.24 -7.03
N GLN A 16 5.01 -19.85 -8.31
CA GLN A 16 6.02 -20.10 -9.34
C GLN A 16 7.23 -19.15 -9.19
N HIS A 17 7.00 -17.92 -8.71
CA HIS A 17 8.05 -16.92 -8.50
C HIS A 17 8.67 -16.98 -7.10
N HIS A 18 7.92 -17.43 -6.09
CA HIS A 18 8.41 -17.62 -4.73
C HIS A 18 8.01 -19.00 -4.19
N ASN A 19 8.99 -19.92 -4.17
CA ASN A 19 8.79 -21.32 -3.78
C ASN A 19 9.19 -21.64 -2.32
N ARG A 20 9.70 -20.64 -1.58
CA ARG A 20 10.11 -20.81 -0.19
C ARG A 20 8.89 -20.75 0.74
N PRO A 21 8.91 -21.45 1.89
CA PRO A 21 7.83 -21.36 2.86
C PRO A 21 7.71 -19.96 3.46
N ILE A 22 6.51 -19.39 3.42
CA ILE A 22 6.18 -18.17 4.15
C ILE A 22 5.56 -18.54 5.49
N ASN A 23 6.08 -17.95 6.57
CA ASN A 23 5.52 -18.05 7.92
C ASN A 23 4.01 -17.75 7.89
N SER A 24 3.21 -18.54 8.60
CA SER A 24 1.74 -18.48 8.54
C SER A 24 1.15 -17.11 8.88
N ILE A 25 1.78 -16.34 9.78
CA ILE A 25 1.33 -15.00 10.17
C ILE A 25 1.38 -14.07 8.94
N TYR A 26 2.49 -14.07 8.23
CA TYR A 26 2.72 -13.23 7.06
C TYR A 26 2.08 -13.79 5.79
N ARG A 27 1.90 -15.11 5.69
CA ARG A 27 1.22 -15.74 4.55
C ARG A 27 -0.18 -15.16 4.36
N ARG A 28 -0.93 -14.98 5.46
CA ARG A 28 -2.26 -14.38 5.41
C ARG A 28 -2.22 -12.97 4.84
N VAL A 29 -1.29 -12.13 5.29
CA VAL A 29 -1.07 -10.78 4.78
C VAL A 29 -0.82 -10.79 3.27
N VAL A 30 0.13 -11.62 2.82
CA VAL A 30 0.52 -11.70 1.41
C VAL A 30 -0.65 -12.18 0.55
N GLU A 31 -1.39 -13.19 1.00
CA GLU A 31 -2.55 -13.70 0.27
C GLU A 31 -3.70 -12.69 0.21
N GLU A 32 -4.02 -12.00 1.31
CA GLU A 32 -5.07 -10.96 1.32
C GLU A 32 -4.71 -9.79 0.40
N LEU A 33 -3.46 -9.32 0.44
CA LEU A 33 -2.96 -8.27 -0.46
C LEU A 33 -3.01 -8.72 -1.92
N MET A 34 -2.57 -9.94 -2.22
CA MET A 34 -2.60 -10.50 -3.58
C MET A 34 -4.01 -10.61 -4.14
N VAL A 35 -4.97 -11.06 -3.32
CA VAL A 35 -6.38 -11.15 -3.72
C VAL A 35 -6.95 -9.75 -3.97
N GLU A 36 -6.67 -8.79 -3.09
CA GLU A 36 -7.09 -7.40 -3.27
C GLU A 36 -6.54 -6.81 -4.57
N MET A 37 -5.25 -6.96 -4.83
CA MET A 37 -4.61 -6.52 -6.08
C MET A 37 -5.29 -7.18 -7.30
N HIS A 38 -5.52 -8.49 -7.25
CA HIS A 38 -6.19 -9.23 -8.32
C HIS A 38 -7.59 -8.66 -8.61
N LEU A 39 -8.42 -8.53 -7.58
CA LEU A 39 -9.80 -8.04 -7.74
C LEU A 39 -9.86 -6.61 -8.26
N LEU A 40 -8.86 -5.77 -7.95
CA LEU A 40 -8.72 -4.44 -8.55
C LEU A 40 -8.32 -4.55 -10.02
N SER A 41 -7.31 -5.35 -10.37
CA SER A 41 -6.80 -5.45 -11.75
C SER A 41 -7.83 -5.91 -12.78
N VAL A 42 -8.84 -6.70 -12.36
CA VAL A 42 -9.91 -7.19 -13.23
C VAL A 42 -11.16 -6.29 -13.21
N ASN A 43 -11.16 -5.22 -12.42
CA ASN A 43 -12.26 -4.26 -12.38
C ASN A 43 -12.15 -3.28 -13.56
N VAL A 44 -13.23 -3.13 -14.32
CA VAL A 44 -13.25 -2.33 -15.56
C VAL A 44 -13.01 -0.83 -15.34
N ASP A 45 -13.34 -0.32 -14.14
CA ASP A 45 -13.17 1.09 -13.78
C ASP A 45 -11.80 1.36 -13.11
N PHE A 46 -11.07 0.30 -12.78
CA PHE A 46 -9.77 0.42 -12.13
C PHE A 46 -8.67 0.74 -13.13
N ARG A 47 -7.83 1.70 -12.76
CA ARG A 47 -6.55 1.97 -13.40
C ARG A 47 -5.49 2.10 -12.32
N SER A 48 -4.39 1.36 -12.48
CA SER A 48 -3.25 1.46 -11.58
C SER A 48 -2.55 2.80 -11.74
N ASP A 49 -2.06 3.34 -10.62
CA ASP A 49 -1.45 4.65 -10.59
C ASP A 49 -0.34 4.78 -9.53
N PRO A 50 0.46 5.85 -9.56
CA PRO A 50 1.54 6.04 -8.59
C PRO A 50 1.08 6.01 -7.12
N VAL A 51 -0.12 6.49 -6.79
CA VAL A 51 -0.69 6.46 -5.43
C VAL A 51 -1.07 5.03 -5.06
N TYR A 52 -1.69 4.29 -5.97
CA TYR A 52 -1.99 2.87 -5.80
C TYR A 52 -0.71 2.05 -5.58
N TYR A 53 0.34 2.26 -6.39
CA TYR A 53 1.61 1.57 -6.23
C TYR A 53 2.27 1.90 -4.90
N LEU A 54 2.25 3.17 -4.49
CA LEU A 54 2.69 3.58 -3.16
C LEU A 54 1.91 2.86 -2.07
N GLY A 55 0.59 2.75 -2.21
CA GLY A 55 -0.27 2.00 -1.30
C GLY A 55 0.08 0.53 -1.16
N VAL A 56 0.40 -0.13 -2.28
CA VAL A 56 0.87 -1.53 -2.29
C VAL A 56 2.22 -1.65 -1.59
N CYS A 57 3.19 -0.80 -1.95
CA CYS A 57 4.52 -0.77 -1.32
C CYS A 57 4.43 -0.55 0.19
N GLN A 58 3.63 0.41 0.63
CA GLN A 58 3.47 0.74 2.05
C GLN A 58 2.75 -0.37 2.81
N SER A 59 1.66 -0.90 2.25
CA SER A 59 0.96 -2.05 2.85
C SER A 59 1.91 -3.22 3.05
N PHE A 60 2.67 -3.58 2.00
CA PHE A 60 3.64 -4.66 2.09
C PHE A 60 4.72 -4.37 3.14
N ASN A 61 5.36 -3.21 3.09
CA ASN A 61 6.46 -2.87 3.99
C ASN A 61 6.04 -2.89 5.46
N GLN A 62 4.87 -2.30 5.79
CA GLN A 62 4.40 -2.22 7.17
C GLN A 62 3.98 -3.58 7.71
N PHE A 63 3.21 -4.36 6.95
CA PHE A 63 2.79 -5.68 7.41
C PHE A 63 3.88 -6.75 7.31
N MET A 64 4.93 -6.55 6.52
CA MET A 64 6.09 -7.47 6.48
C MET A 64 7.19 -7.07 7.45
N ASN A 65 6.96 -6.07 8.31
CA ASN A 65 7.91 -5.69 9.35
C ASN A 65 8.15 -6.87 10.32
N GLY A 66 9.42 -7.08 10.70
CA GLY A 66 9.83 -8.20 11.56
C GLY A 66 9.82 -9.59 10.90
N TYR A 67 9.56 -9.70 9.60
CA TYR A 67 9.59 -10.99 8.88
C TYR A 67 10.99 -11.62 8.94
N THR A 68 11.07 -12.95 9.12
CA THR A 68 12.32 -13.70 9.10
C THR A 68 12.23 -14.92 8.18
N PRO A 69 13.24 -15.18 7.33
CA PRO A 69 14.46 -14.37 7.13
C PRO A 69 14.20 -13.09 6.32
N GLU A 70 14.81 -11.97 6.73
CA GLU A 70 14.65 -10.66 6.10
C GLU A 70 14.93 -10.67 4.58
N SER A 71 15.88 -11.49 4.15
CA SER A 71 16.29 -11.65 2.74
C SER A 71 15.14 -12.10 1.83
N ASP A 72 14.12 -12.77 2.36
CA ASP A 72 13.03 -13.30 1.55
C ASP A 72 11.95 -12.25 1.27
N LYS A 73 11.92 -11.12 2.01
CA LYS A 73 10.92 -10.06 1.78
C LYS A 73 10.96 -9.53 0.34
N GLU A 74 12.16 -9.32 -0.20
CA GLU A 74 12.30 -8.86 -1.59
C GLU A 74 11.76 -9.90 -2.57
N SER A 75 12.09 -11.17 -2.38
CA SER A 75 11.57 -12.25 -3.23
C SER A 75 10.04 -12.34 -3.18
N ILE A 76 9.44 -12.19 -1.99
CA ILE A 76 7.99 -12.19 -1.80
C ILE A 76 7.35 -10.99 -2.51
N PHE A 77 7.90 -9.78 -2.35
CA PHE A 77 7.38 -8.58 -3.01
C PHE A 77 7.45 -8.70 -4.53
N ARG A 78 8.59 -9.14 -5.07
CA ARG A 78 8.75 -9.35 -6.52
C ARG A 78 7.75 -10.37 -7.04
N ALA A 79 7.61 -11.51 -6.35
CA ALA A 79 6.63 -12.53 -6.71
C ALA A 79 5.19 -12.01 -6.64
N LEU A 80 4.85 -11.13 -5.70
CA LEU A 80 3.54 -10.49 -5.60
C LEU A 80 3.24 -9.65 -6.85
N CYS A 81 4.13 -8.72 -7.23
CA CYS A 81 3.96 -7.91 -8.44
C CYS A 81 3.95 -8.76 -9.72
N GLN A 82 4.87 -9.73 -9.84
CA GLN A 82 4.94 -10.62 -11.00
C GLN A 82 3.70 -11.53 -11.10
N SER A 83 3.10 -11.90 -9.98
CA SER A 83 1.84 -12.63 -9.96
C SER A 83 0.68 -11.80 -10.54
N MET A 84 0.80 -10.48 -10.59
CA MET A 84 -0.15 -9.59 -11.26
C MET A 84 0.15 -9.39 -12.75
N GLY A 85 1.33 -9.84 -13.21
CA GLY A 85 1.85 -9.53 -14.54
C GLY A 85 2.59 -8.20 -14.59
N ASP A 86 2.86 -7.58 -13.44
CA ASP A 86 3.47 -6.27 -13.34
C ASP A 86 4.98 -6.35 -13.07
N ASN A 87 5.67 -5.23 -13.32
CA ASN A 87 7.08 -5.06 -12.97
C ASN A 87 7.25 -4.54 -11.53
N PRO A 88 7.89 -5.29 -10.61
CA PRO A 88 8.12 -4.82 -9.23
C PRO A 88 9.00 -3.56 -9.14
N ASP A 89 9.93 -3.38 -10.09
CA ASP A 89 10.83 -2.23 -10.06
C ASP A 89 10.07 -0.93 -10.41
N GLU A 90 8.99 -1.03 -11.19
CA GLU A 90 8.10 0.08 -11.50
C GLU A 90 7.29 0.54 -10.28
N TYR A 91 6.81 -0.39 -9.45
CA TYR A 91 6.12 -0.07 -8.20
C TYR A 91 7.02 0.76 -7.30
N ARG A 92 8.27 0.32 -7.10
CA ARG A 92 9.26 1.03 -6.27
C ARG A 92 9.60 2.40 -6.84
N TYR A 93 9.98 2.44 -8.12
CA TYR A 93 10.35 3.69 -8.79
C TYR A 93 9.24 4.74 -8.71
N LYS A 94 8.00 4.39 -9.09
CA LYS A 94 6.88 5.33 -9.04
C LYS A 94 6.54 5.78 -7.61
N SER A 95 6.66 4.88 -6.63
CA SER A 95 6.45 5.20 -5.22
C SER A 95 7.49 6.18 -4.69
N ASP A 96 8.77 5.92 -4.98
CA ASP A 96 9.89 6.75 -4.51
C ASP A 96 9.88 8.13 -5.17
N THR A 97 9.60 8.20 -6.48
CA THR A 97 9.41 9.46 -7.20
C THR A 97 8.29 10.29 -6.58
N LEU A 98 7.14 9.68 -6.31
CA LEU A 98 5.99 10.36 -5.72
C LEU A 98 6.26 10.81 -4.27
N LEU A 99 6.94 9.99 -3.45
CA LEU A 99 7.33 10.36 -2.09
C LEU A 99 8.34 11.51 -2.07
N ASN A 100 9.34 11.49 -2.97
CA ASN A 100 10.32 12.56 -3.08
C ASN A 100 9.66 13.88 -3.47
N PHE A 101 8.71 13.85 -4.39
CA PHE A 101 7.90 15.03 -4.73
C PHE A 101 7.16 15.60 -3.52
N ALA A 102 6.55 14.73 -2.71
CA ALA A 102 5.81 15.12 -1.51
C ALA A 102 6.66 15.86 -0.48
N THR A 103 7.93 15.48 -0.31
CA THR A 103 8.85 16.13 0.64
C THR A 103 9.15 17.59 0.30
N GLN A 104 8.90 18.00 -0.94
CA GLN A 104 9.19 19.36 -1.41
C GLN A 104 7.98 20.30 -1.28
N LYS A 105 6.86 19.83 -0.72
CA LYS A 105 5.61 20.59 -0.63
C LYS A 105 5.01 20.49 0.77
N SER A 106 4.30 21.54 1.18
CA SER A 106 3.40 21.44 2.32
C SER A 106 2.20 20.53 1.98
N PRO A 107 1.47 19.99 2.97
CA PRO A 107 0.29 19.18 2.69
C PRO A 107 -0.77 19.94 1.88
N GLN A 108 -0.95 21.24 2.16
CA GLN A 108 -1.89 22.08 1.42
C GLN A 108 -1.46 22.29 -0.04
N ASP A 109 -0.17 22.57 -0.28
CA ASP A 109 0.35 22.73 -1.65
C ASP A 109 0.28 21.42 -2.43
N LEU A 110 0.46 20.29 -1.74
CA LEU A 110 0.29 18.98 -2.34
C LEU A 110 -1.16 18.76 -2.77
N ILE A 111 -2.15 19.03 -1.92
CA ILE A 111 -3.58 18.95 -2.29
C ILE A 111 -3.90 19.88 -3.46
N ASN A 112 -3.41 21.13 -3.42
CA ASN A 112 -3.62 22.09 -4.49
C ASN A 112 -3.05 21.58 -5.82
N TRP A 113 -1.85 20.98 -5.79
CA TRP A 113 -1.24 20.38 -6.98
C TRP A 113 -2.03 19.16 -7.47
N LEU A 114 -2.51 18.28 -6.58
CA LEU A 114 -3.31 17.11 -6.99
C LEU A 114 -4.66 17.52 -7.61
N LEU A 115 -5.23 18.66 -7.21
CA LEU A 115 -6.45 19.24 -7.79
C LEU A 115 -6.22 19.97 -9.11
N SER A 116 -5.00 20.44 -9.35
CA SER A 116 -4.63 21.18 -10.55
C SER A 116 -3.20 20.81 -10.96
N PRO A 117 -2.98 19.57 -11.44
CA PRO A 117 -1.63 19.11 -11.75
C PRO A 117 -1.02 19.93 -12.88
N ASP A 118 0.19 20.42 -12.67
CA ASP A 118 1.03 21.08 -13.67
C ASP A 118 2.16 20.14 -14.15
N ASN A 119 2.84 20.52 -15.23
CA ASN A 119 3.95 19.75 -15.81
C ASN A 119 5.34 20.34 -15.46
N ASP A 120 5.39 21.41 -14.68
CA ASP A 120 6.62 22.20 -14.48
C ASP A 120 7.62 21.54 -13.52
N ASN A 121 7.28 20.36 -12.98
CA ASN A 121 8.00 19.70 -11.90
C ASN A 121 8.64 18.36 -12.31
N GLY A 122 8.67 18.02 -13.60
CA GLY A 122 9.19 16.71 -14.09
C GLY A 122 8.31 15.53 -13.66
N MET A 123 7.05 15.79 -13.37
CA MET A 123 6.04 14.84 -12.88
C MET A 123 4.95 14.59 -13.92
N ASP A 124 5.23 14.82 -15.21
CA ASP A 124 4.25 14.82 -16.31
C ASP A 124 3.35 13.57 -16.29
N ALA A 125 3.94 12.38 -16.15
CA ALA A 125 3.20 11.12 -16.10
C ALA A 125 2.26 11.02 -14.88
N VAL A 126 2.66 11.58 -13.73
CA VAL A 126 1.83 11.64 -12.52
C VAL A 126 0.73 12.68 -12.71
N ALA A 127 1.07 13.84 -13.27
CA ALA A 127 0.13 14.92 -13.54
C ALA A 127 -0.96 14.50 -14.52
N ASP A 128 -0.60 13.83 -15.62
CA ASP A 128 -1.54 13.29 -16.61
C ASP A 128 -2.48 12.26 -15.99
N HIS A 129 -1.97 11.39 -15.12
CA HIS A 129 -2.82 10.44 -14.40
C HIS A 129 -3.83 11.16 -13.50
N TRP A 130 -3.41 12.16 -12.74
CA TRP A 130 -4.31 12.91 -11.87
C TRP A 130 -5.33 13.70 -12.68
N ARG A 131 -4.96 14.33 -13.80
CA ARG A 131 -5.93 14.96 -14.71
C ARG A 131 -6.98 13.95 -15.18
N TYR A 132 -6.55 12.77 -15.63
CA TYR A 132 -7.47 11.70 -16.01
C TYR A 132 -8.39 11.28 -14.85
N ALA A 133 -7.86 11.13 -13.63
CA ALA A 133 -8.64 10.76 -12.46
C ALA A 133 -9.69 11.83 -12.09
N LEU A 134 -9.31 13.11 -12.13
CA LEU A 134 -10.18 14.25 -11.83
C LEU A 134 -11.33 14.42 -12.84
N ASP A 135 -11.13 13.96 -14.07
CA ASP A 135 -12.13 13.99 -15.15
C ASP A 135 -12.93 12.68 -15.27
N ASN A 136 -12.54 11.63 -14.52
CA ASN A 136 -13.20 10.32 -14.56
C ASN A 136 -14.26 10.20 -13.44
N PRO A 137 -15.57 10.27 -13.77
CA PRO A 137 -16.64 10.15 -12.77
C PRO A 137 -16.71 8.76 -12.12
N ASN A 138 -16.12 7.75 -12.76
CA ASN A 138 -16.09 6.36 -12.29
C ASN A 138 -14.74 6.02 -11.64
N PHE A 139 -14.02 7.00 -11.08
CA PHE A 139 -12.76 6.72 -10.40
C PHE A 139 -12.91 5.59 -9.37
N LYS A 140 -12.15 4.51 -9.55
CA LYS A 140 -12.27 3.34 -8.70
C LYS A 140 -11.49 3.52 -7.40
N TYR A 141 -12.22 3.83 -6.33
CA TYR A 141 -11.67 3.78 -4.98
C TYR A 141 -11.14 2.38 -4.63
N SER A 142 -9.99 2.34 -3.96
CA SER A 142 -9.45 1.17 -3.28
C SER A 142 -8.83 1.54 -1.93
N ARG A 143 -8.79 0.58 -1.00
CA ARG A 143 -8.06 0.76 0.27
C ARG A 143 -6.57 1.01 0.03
N LEU A 144 -5.99 0.36 -0.99
CA LEU A 144 -4.59 0.60 -1.39
C LEU A 144 -4.38 2.05 -1.84
N PHE A 145 -5.30 2.62 -2.62
CA PHE A 145 -5.26 4.06 -2.92
C PHE A 145 -5.32 4.92 -1.65
N ALA A 146 -6.22 4.60 -0.71
CA ALA A 146 -6.31 5.34 0.55
C ALA A 146 -4.99 5.30 1.35
N ILE A 147 -4.37 4.12 1.46
CA ILE A 147 -3.07 3.96 2.14
C ILE A 147 -1.98 4.75 1.43
N GLY A 148 -1.90 4.68 0.11
CA GLY A 148 -0.92 5.44 -0.67
C GLY A 148 -1.10 6.94 -0.51
N PHE A 149 -2.33 7.43 -0.56
CA PHE A 149 -2.66 8.84 -0.38
C PHE A 149 -2.36 9.33 1.05
N TYR A 150 -2.67 8.51 2.06
CA TYR A 150 -2.30 8.78 3.45
C TYR A 150 -0.77 8.86 3.61
N SER A 151 -0.02 7.88 3.09
CA SER A 151 1.45 7.88 3.16
C SER A 151 2.08 9.04 2.40
N LEU A 152 1.44 9.49 1.33
CA LEU A 152 1.87 10.67 0.58
C LEU A 152 1.80 11.94 1.45
N LEU A 153 0.67 12.14 2.16
CA LEU A 153 0.48 13.27 3.05
C LEU A 153 1.37 13.17 4.31
N GLU A 154 1.48 11.97 4.88
CA GLU A 154 2.36 11.69 6.02
C GLU A 154 3.82 11.99 5.70
N LYS A 155 4.25 11.78 4.46
CA LYS A 155 5.60 12.09 4.01
C LYS A 155 5.88 13.60 3.93
N SER A 156 4.86 14.40 3.63
CA SER A 156 4.92 15.86 3.59
C SER A 156 4.91 16.44 5.01
N ASP A 157 4.01 15.96 5.88
CA ASP A 157 3.95 16.33 7.29
C ASP A 157 3.37 15.16 8.11
N SER A 158 4.14 14.62 9.05
CA SER A 158 3.68 13.50 9.87
C SER A 158 2.64 13.89 10.93
N GLU A 159 2.53 15.17 11.28
CA GLU A 159 1.59 15.64 12.30
C GLU A 159 0.19 15.87 11.71
N ILE A 160 0.10 16.27 10.43
CA ILE A 160 -1.20 16.55 9.80
C ILE A 160 -2.09 15.31 9.73
N VAL A 161 -1.50 14.13 9.56
CA VAL A 161 -2.21 12.86 9.43
C VAL A 161 -2.63 12.26 10.77
N LYS A 162 -2.08 12.75 11.89
CA LYS A 162 -2.44 12.32 13.26
C LYS A 162 -3.67 13.05 13.79
N ASP A 163 -3.92 14.26 13.32
CA ASP A 163 -5.10 15.04 13.66
C ASP A 163 -6.23 14.72 12.67
N GLU A 164 -7.20 13.91 13.10
CA GLU A 164 -8.31 13.47 12.24
C GLU A 164 -9.11 14.64 11.66
N THR A 165 -9.28 15.72 12.44
CA THR A 165 -10.07 16.88 12.02
C THR A 165 -9.34 17.62 10.92
N LYS A 166 -8.07 17.97 11.16
CA LYS A 166 -7.25 18.66 10.16
C LYS A 166 -7.03 17.82 8.91
N PHE A 167 -6.79 16.51 9.06
CA PHE A 167 -6.68 15.60 7.93
C PHE A 167 -7.95 15.60 7.08
N SER A 168 -9.12 15.49 7.73
CA SER A 168 -10.42 15.49 7.04
C SER A 168 -10.67 16.79 6.29
N GLU A 169 -10.40 17.94 6.92
CA GLU A 169 -10.56 19.25 6.31
C GLU A 169 -9.62 19.44 5.12
N LEU A 170 -8.36 19.03 5.26
CA LEU A 170 -7.34 19.14 4.23
C LEU A 170 -7.70 18.35 2.96
N ILE A 171 -8.18 17.10 3.11
CA ILE A 171 -8.44 16.23 1.96
C ILE A 171 -9.81 16.46 1.32
N LYS A 172 -10.73 17.15 2.03
CA LYS A 172 -12.13 17.33 1.61
C LYS A 172 -12.27 17.86 0.17
N PRO A 173 -11.52 18.89 -0.27
CA PRO A 173 -11.62 19.38 -1.64
C PRO A 173 -11.32 18.31 -2.69
N LEU A 174 -10.32 17.46 -2.44
CA LEU A 174 -9.93 16.39 -3.34
C LEU A 174 -10.93 15.24 -3.32
N THR A 175 -11.41 14.83 -2.13
CA THR A 175 -12.43 13.78 -2.02
C THR A 175 -13.74 14.18 -2.69
N ASP A 176 -14.15 15.45 -2.57
CA ASP A 176 -15.36 15.97 -3.22
C ASP A 176 -15.19 15.94 -4.75
N LYS A 177 -14.04 16.37 -5.26
CA LYS A 177 -13.75 16.42 -6.70
C LYS A 177 -13.68 15.03 -7.34
N LEU A 178 -13.11 14.05 -6.64
CA LEU A 178 -13.02 12.65 -7.10
C LEU A 178 -14.25 11.81 -6.72
N ASN A 179 -15.26 12.39 -6.07
CA ASN A 179 -16.43 11.68 -5.55
C ASN A 179 -16.05 10.46 -4.68
N LEU A 180 -15.01 10.60 -3.85
CA LEU A 180 -14.52 9.53 -3.00
C LEU A 180 -15.44 9.32 -1.79
N PRO A 181 -15.68 8.06 -1.37
CA PRO A 181 -16.43 7.78 -0.17
C PRO A 181 -15.60 8.09 1.08
N ILE A 182 -15.65 9.34 1.56
CA ILE A 182 -14.78 9.83 2.66
C ILE A 182 -14.92 9.00 3.94
N ASP A 183 -16.14 8.59 4.32
CA ASP A 183 -16.35 7.75 5.51
C ASP A 183 -15.70 6.36 5.36
N LYS A 184 -15.71 5.82 4.14
CA LYS A 184 -15.04 4.56 3.83
C LYS A 184 -13.52 4.73 3.87
N LEU A 185 -12.99 5.82 3.32
CA LEU A 185 -11.57 6.15 3.38
C LEU A 185 -11.09 6.23 4.83
N LYS A 186 -11.80 6.96 5.69
CA LYS A 186 -11.48 7.07 7.12
C LYS A 186 -11.45 5.71 7.80
N LYS A 187 -12.50 4.91 7.60
CA LYS A 187 -12.63 3.57 8.18
C LYS A 187 -11.52 2.63 7.69
N ASP A 188 -11.18 2.67 6.41
CA ASP A 188 -10.13 1.85 5.82
C ASP A 188 -8.75 2.22 6.41
N LEU A 189 -8.47 3.50 6.66
CA LEU A 189 -7.25 3.97 7.31
C LEU A 189 -7.19 3.63 8.81
N GLU A 190 -8.31 3.72 9.51
CA GLU A 190 -8.41 3.28 10.91
C GLU A 190 -8.13 1.78 11.04
N LEU A 191 -8.77 0.96 10.20
CA LEU A 191 -8.53 -0.49 10.15
C LEU A 191 -7.08 -0.81 9.79
N TYR A 192 -6.49 -0.09 8.83
CA TYR A 192 -5.09 -0.24 8.46
C TYR A 192 -4.16 -0.02 9.67
N ARG A 193 -4.28 1.12 10.36
CA ARG A 193 -3.47 1.42 11.56
C ARG A 193 -3.68 0.39 12.67
N SER A 194 -4.93 0.06 12.98
CA SER A 194 -5.28 -0.94 14.00
C SER A 194 -4.68 -2.32 13.69
N ASN A 195 -4.65 -2.73 12.42
CA ASN A 195 -4.07 -4.01 12.03
C ASN A 195 -2.54 -4.01 12.15
N ILE A 196 -1.86 -2.90 11.85
CA ILE A 196 -0.41 -2.76 12.06
C ILE A 196 -0.07 -2.85 13.55
N GLU A 197 -0.84 -2.17 14.41
CA GLU A 197 -0.66 -2.21 15.87
C GLU A 197 -0.83 -3.63 16.42
N LYS A 198 -1.90 -4.34 16.03
CA LYS A 198 -2.14 -5.74 16.41
C LYS A 198 -0.99 -6.64 15.97
N MET A 199 -0.47 -6.44 14.76
CA MET A 199 0.67 -7.20 14.26
C MET A 199 1.93 -6.93 15.07
N THR A 200 2.19 -5.67 15.39
CA THR A 200 3.33 -5.25 16.22
C THR A 200 3.26 -5.88 17.62
N GLN A 201 2.09 -5.82 18.27
CA GLN A 201 1.85 -6.46 19.57
C GLN A 201 2.07 -7.98 19.51
N MET A 202 1.57 -8.63 18.45
CA MET A 202 1.77 -10.07 18.25
C MET A 202 3.27 -10.43 18.13
N LEU A 203 4.06 -9.63 17.42
CA LEU A 203 5.50 -9.85 17.25
C LEU A 203 6.26 -9.70 18.58
N ILE A 204 5.87 -8.73 19.42
CA ILE A 204 6.44 -8.57 20.78
C ILE A 204 6.19 -9.83 21.62
N VAL A 205 4.94 -10.31 21.66
CA VAL A 205 4.60 -11.54 22.42
C VAL A 205 5.37 -12.76 21.89
N LEU A 206 5.55 -12.88 20.58
CA LEU A 206 6.34 -13.96 19.98
C LEU A 206 7.82 -13.87 20.35
N ALA A 207 8.41 -12.67 20.38
CA ALA A 207 9.78 -12.48 20.82
C ALA A 207 9.95 -12.91 22.29
N ASP A 208 9.07 -12.46 23.17
CA ASP A 208 9.10 -12.79 24.61
C ASP A 208 8.98 -14.30 24.86
N THR A 209 8.07 -14.97 24.15
CA THR A 209 7.88 -16.42 24.27
C THR A 209 9.10 -17.21 23.77
N LEU A 210 9.74 -16.76 22.69
CA LEU A 210 10.97 -17.35 22.18
C LEU A 210 12.12 -17.17 23.18
N GLU A 211 12.30 -15.99 23.76
CA GLU A 211 13.32 -15.75 24.78
C GLU A 211 13.11 -16.59 26.04
N ALA A 212 11.88 -16.65 26.54
CA ALA A 212 11.53 -17.48 27.69
C ALA A 212 11.79 -18.97 27.41
N SER A 213 11.49 -19.44 26.19
CA SER A 213 11.76 -20.83 25.79
C SER A 213 13.26 -21.14 25.72
N LYS A 214 14.09 -20.19 25.25
CA LYS A 214 15.54 -20.32 25.21
C LYS A 214 16.14 -20.38 26.62
N LYS A 215 15.72 -19.48 27.52
CA LYS A 215 16.16 -19.47 28.93
C LYS A 215 15.84 -20.81 29.62
N LYS A 216 14.61 -21.31 29.48
CA LYS A 216 14.21 -22.62 30.04
C LYS A 216 14.98 -23.81 29.48
N ARG A 217 15.49 -23.74 28.25
CA ARG A 217 16.34 -24.80 27.66
C ARG A 217 17.77 -24.74 28.19
N LEU A 218 18.29 -23.53 28.45
CA LEU A 218 19.62 -23.33 29.02
C LEU A 218 19.67 -23.70 30.51
N GLU A 219 18.59 -23.49 31.27
CA GLU A 219 18.47 -23.88 32.68
C GLU A 219 18.30 -25.39 32.90
N LYS A 220 17.97 -26.14 31.85
CA LYS A 220 17.76 -27.60 31.89
C LYS A 220 18.98 -28.41 31.44
N ASN A 221 20.06 -27.75 31.01
CA ASN A 221 21.35 -28.33 30.65
C ASN A 221 22.41 -27.90 31.66
#